data_AF-A0A1Y1K2Q9-F1
#
_entry.id   AF-A0A1Y1K2Q9-F1
#
_cell.length_a   1.000
_cell.length_b   1.000
_cell.length_c   1.000
_cell.angle_alpha   90.00
_cell.angle_beta   90.00
_cell.angle_gamma   90.00
#
_symmetry.space_group_name_H-M   'P 1'
#
loop_
_entity.id
_entity.type
_entity.pdbx_description
1 polymer ?
#
loop_
_entity_poly.entity_id
_entity_poly.type
_entity_poly.pdbx_seq_one_letter_code
_entity_poly.pdbx_strand_id
1 'polypeptide(L)'
;MKGYCAMAWRGVAWPGLIFLLYTFCFSGTMAKSFELGRYETAYACEGKTLKIECKDGELIKLIRANYGRFSITICNDHGNTDWSVNCMSPKSLRVLHNRCQYQRNCIVRVNNEVFEGDPCPGTKKYIEAHYSCVG
;
A
#
# COMPACT_ATOMS: atom_id res chain seq x y z
N MET A 1 28.55 2.09 2.76
CA MET A 1 29.92 1.68 3.15
C MET A 1 29.81 0.64 4.25
N LYS A 2 30.43 -0.52 4.00
CA LYS A 2 30.72 -1.72 4.80
C LYS A 2 30.12 -1.87 6.22
N GLY A 3 29.48 -3.03 6.42
CA GLY A 3 29.29 -3.68 7.71
C GLY A 3 28.77 -5.11 7.48
N TYR A 4 29.67 -6.10 7.49
CA TYR A 4 29.41 -7.50 7.16
C TYR A 4 28.55 -8.19 8.24
N CYS A 5 27.68 -9.12 7.84
CA CYS A 5 27.26 -10.19 8.75
C CYS A 5 27.96 -11.49 8.32
N ALA A 6 29.04 -11.84 9.01
CA ALA A 6 29.66 -13.15 8.95
C ALA A 6 29.64 -13.71 10.37
N MET A 7 28.65 -14.56 10.67
CA MET A 7 28.68 -15.38 11.87
C MET A 7 29.20 -16.76 11.48
N ALA A 8 30.52 -16.90 11.54
CA ALA A 8 31.21 -18.18 11.58
C ALA A 8 31.63 -18.41 13.03
N TRP A 9 30.97 -19.30 13.78
CA TRP A 9 31.63 -19.96 14.90
C TRP A 9 31.27 -21.44 14.92
N ARG A 10 32.36 -22.21 15.02
CA ARG A 10 32.47 -23.66 14.91
C ARG A 10 31.98 -24.33 16.18
N GLY A 11 31.64 -25.60 16.06
CA GLY A 11 31.12 -26.41 17.15
C GLY A 11 32.04 -26.54 18.36
N VAL A 12 31.37 -26.69 19.50
CA VAL A 12 31.60 -27.62 20.62
C VAL A 12 33.04 -27.86 21.07
N ALA A 13 33.31 -27.49 22.32
CA ALA A 13 33.73 -28.41 23.38
C ALA A 13 33.96 -27.63 24.68
N TRP A 14 33.16 -27.84 25.73
CA TRP A 14 33.60 -27.65 27.12
C TRP A 14 33.21 -28.90 27.93
N PRO A 15 34.11 -29.43 28.78
CA PRO A 15 33.86 -30.60 29.61
C PRO A 15 33.15 -30.20 30.91
N GLY A 16 32.30 -31.08 31.43
CA GLY A 16 31.87 -31.02 32.83
C GLY A 16 30.35 -31.01 33.03
N LEU A 17 29.83 -32.21 33.31
CA LEU A 17 28.79 -32.51 34.29
C LEU A 17 27.98 -31.31 34.85
N ILE A 18 26.70 -31.25 34.47
CA ILE A 18 25.50 -31.16 35.32
C ILE A 18 24.36 -30.66 34.41
N PHE A 19 23.74 -31.62 33.73
CA PHE A 19 22.35 -31.49 33.30
C PHE A 19 21.48 -31.44 34.56
N LEU A 20 20.38 -30.67 34.52
CA LEU A 20 19.30 -30.56 35.53
C LEU A 20 19.37 -29.37 36.50
N LEU A 21 19.34 -28.13 36.00
CA LEU A 21 18.48 -27.08 36.57
C LEU A 21 17.96 -26.19 35.44
N TYR A 22 16.78 -26.55 34.98
CA TYR A 22 15.94 -25.85 34.03
C TYR A 22 15.61 -24.42 34.51
N THR A 23 15.21 -23.59 33.56
CA THR A 23 14.69 -22.21 33.70
C THR A 23 15.70 -21.10 33.97
N PHE A 24 16.55 -20.80 32.98
CA PHE A 24 16.82 -19.39 32.70
C PHE A 24 15.81 -18.93 31.67
N CYS A 25 14.86 -18.13 32.15
CA CYS A 25 13.82 -17.50 31.36
C CYS A 25 14.50 -16.68 30.26
N PHE A 26 14.44 -17.15 29.01
CA PHE A 26 14.67 -16.28 27.85
C PHE A 26 13.50 -15.28 27.85
N SER A 27 13.59 -14.26 28.70
CA SER A 27 12.83 -13.03 28.54
C SER A 27 13.42 -12.30 27.35
N GLY A 28 13.29 -12.90 26.17
CA GLY A 28 13.45 -12.19 24.91
C GLY A 28 12.34 -11.17 24.89
N THR A 29 12.69 -9.90 25.12
CA THR A 29 11.79 -8.82 24.76
C THR A 29 11.54 -8.97 23.27
N MET A 30 10.31 -9.33 22.90
CA MET A 30 9.86 -9.22 21.52
C MET A 30 10.13 -7.78 21.11
N ALA A 31 11.04 -7.56 20.17
CA ALA A 31 11.17 -6.26 19.54
C ALA A 31 9.80 -5.96 18.91
N LYS A 32 9.00 -5.12 19.59
CA LYS A 32 7.75 -4.62 19.02
C LYS A 32 8.19 -3.71 17.88
N SER A 33 8.20 -4.23 16.66
CA SER A 33 8.33 -3.40 15.47
C SER A 33 7.20 -2.38 15.55
N PHE A 34 7.56 -1.12 15.75
CA PHE A 34 6.63 -0.03 15.51
C PHE A 34 6.45 0.01 14.00
N GLU A 35 5.39 -0.65 13.52
CA GLU A 35 4.95 -0.58 12.13
C GLU A 35 4.69 0.90 11.82
N LEU A 36 5.67 1.56 11.22
CA LEU A 36 5.47 2.88 10.65
C LEU A 36 4.34 2.70 9.63
N GLY A 37 3.14 3.22 9.93
CA GLY A 37 1.92 2.93 9.18
C GLY A 37 2.18 2.86 7.67
N ARG A 38 2.03 1.66 7.10
CA ARG A 38 2.44 1.41 5.72
C ARG A 38 1.59 2.23 4.78
N TYR A 39 2.19 3.26 4.18
CA TYR A 39 1.56 4.05 3.14
C TYR A 39 1.64 3.31 1.81
N GLU A 40 0.48 3.07 1.20
CA GLU A 40 0.34 2.34 -0.04
C GLU A 40 -0.31 3.21 -1.11
N THR A 41 -0.10 2.83 -2.36
CA THR A 41 -0.74 3.48 -3.52
C THR A 41 -1.33 2.42 -4.42
N ALA A 42 -2.61 2.57 -4.74
CA ALA A 42 -3.30 1.73 -5.71
C ALA A 42 -3.69 2.56 -6.94
N TYR A 43 -3.58 1.93 -8.11
CA TYR A 43 -3.94 2.51 -9.40
C TYR A 43 -4.96 1.65 -10.13
N ALA A 44 -5.84 2.28 -10.89
CA ALA A 44 -6.59 1.59 -11.94
C ALA A 44 -6.93 2.55 -13.09
N CYS A 45 -6.74 2.08 -14.32
CA CYS A 45 -7.02 2.86 -15.52
C CYS A 45 -8.52 3.07 -15.73
N GLU A 46 -8.90 4.15 -16.40
CA GLU A 46 -10.28 4.35 -16.87
C GLU A 46 -10.80 3.15 -17.66
N GLY A 47 -12.02 2.71 -17.34
CA GLY A 47 -12.65 1.49 -17.85
C GLY A 47 -12.31 0.21 -17.09
N LYS A 48 -11.30 0.24 -16.20
CA LYS A 48 -10.90 -0.91 -15.35
C LYS A 48 -11.52 -0.79 -13.95
N THR A 49 -11.07 -1.65 -13.04
CA THR A 49 -11.58 -1.75 -11.67
C THR A 49 -10.42 -1.57 -10.70
N LEU A 50 -10.57 -0.63 -9.77
CA LEU A 50 -9.69 -0.46 -8.62
C LEU A 50 -9.98 -1.56 -7.59
N LYS A 51 -8.93 -2.15 -7.05
CA LYS A 51 -9.00 -3.11 -5.95
C LYS A 51 -8.04 -2.67 -4.84
N ILE A 52 -8.54 -2.55 -3.62
CA ILE A 52 -7.77 -2.27 -2.42
C ILE A 52 -8.15 -3.33 -1.38
N GLU A 53 -7.15 -3.97 -0.76
CA GLU A 53 -7.33 -5.04 0.21
C GLU A 53 -6.31 -4.88 1.34
N CYS A 54 -6.80 -4.94 2.57
CA CYS A 54 -6.01 -4.98 3.79
C CYS A 54 -6.00 -6.39 4.38
N LYS A 55 -5.01 -6.68 5.24
CA LYS A 55 -4.93 -7.98 5.91
C LYS A 55 -6.09 -8.16 6.90
N ASP A 56 -6.29 -9.38 7.36
CA ASP A 56 -7.26 -9.67 8.41
C ASP A 56 -6.95 -8.86 9.68
N GLY A 57 -7.97 -8.23 10.25
CA GLY A 57 -7.84 -7.32 11.39
C GLY A 57 -7.49 -5.88 11.03
N GLU A 58 -7.19 -5.57 9.76
CA GLU A 58 -6.91 -4.22 9.30
C GLU A 58 -8.03 -3.66 8.40
N LEU A 59 -8.18 -2.34 8.41
CA LEU A 59 -9.17 -1.60 7.62
C LEU A 59 -8.51 -0.50 6.80
N ILE A 60 -9.06 -0.24 5.63
CA ILE A 60 -8.58 0.79 4.71
C ILE A 60 -8.81 2.17 5.33
N LYS A 61 -7.74 2.96 5.43
CA LYS A 61 -7.77 4.39 5.73
C LYS A 61 -7.27 5.17 4.52
N LEU A 62 -8.18 5.83 3.82
CA LEU A 62 -7.85 6.68 2.68
C LEU A 62 -7.20 7.98 3.14
N ILE A 63 -6.22 8.44 2.36
CA ILE A 63 -5.43 9.64 2.63
C ILE A 63 -5.66 10.67 1.54
N ARG A 64 -5.51 10.26 0.27
CA ARG A 64 -5.76 11.08 -0.91
C ARG A 64 -6.22 10.21 -2.06
N ALA A 65 -6.99 10.77 -2.98
CA ALA A 65 -7.33 10.09 -4.22
C ALA A 65 -7.52 11.10 -5.36
N ASN A 66 -7.20 10.70 -6.58
CA ASN A 66 -7.45 11.49 -7.79
C ASN A 66 -7.89 10.60 -8.95
N TYR A 67 -9.11 10.78 -9.43
CA TYR A 67 -9.54 10.34 -10.76
C TYR A 67 -9.17 11.44 -11.75
N GLY A 68 -8.14 11.21 -12.55
CA GLY A 68 -7.53 12.23 -13.40
C GLY A 68 -6.25 11.71 -14.03
N ARG A 69 -5.23 12.56 -14.13
CA ARG A 69 -3.90 12.18 -14.62
C ARG A 69 -2.84 13.18 -14.13
N PHE A 70 -1.80 12.67 -13.47
CA PHE A 70 -0.61 13.42 -13.04
C PHE A 70 0.70 12.91 -13.66
N SER A 71 0.67 11.74 -14.30
CA SER A 71 1.81 11.16 -14.99
C SER A 71 1.42 10.76 -16.40
N ILE A 72 2.30 11.01 -17.36
CA ILE A 72 2.12 10.59 -18.75
C ILE A 72 2.30 9.08 -18.92
N THR A 73 3.05 8.42 -18.03
CA THR A 73 3.47 7.01 -18.21
C THR A 73 2.46 6.00 -17.67
N ILE A 74 1.66 6.36 -16.66
CA ILE A 74 0.70 5.44 -16.03
C ILE A 74 -0.48 5.21 -16.97
N CYS A 75 -0.90 3.95 -17.17
CA CYS A 75 -2.03 3.62 -18.04
C CYS A 75 -1.90 4.20 -19.47
N ASN A 76 -0.69 4.16 -20.04
CA ASN A 76 -0.39 4.73 -21.35
C ASN A 76 0.39 3.74 -22.23
N ASP A 77 -0.23 2.59 -22.48
CA ASP A 77 0.41 1.49 -23.20
C ASP A 77 0.79 1.84 -24.66
N HIS A 78 0.20 2.90 -25.23
CA HIS A 78 0.47 3.37 -26.59
C HIS A 78 1.37 4.61 -26.65
N GLY A 79 1.88 5.09 -25.51
CA GLY A 79 2.81 6.21 -25.48
C GLY A 79 2.23 7.53 -25.99
N ASN A 80 0.95 7.80 -25.76
CA ASN A 80 0.33 9.08 -26.13
C ASN A 80 0.98 10.23 -25.33
N THR A 81 1.43 11.28 -26.02
CA THR A 81 2.10 12.46 -25.41
C THR A 81 1.20 13.69 -25.30
N ASP A 82 0.01 13.66 -25.89
CA ASP A 82 -0.88 14.80 -26.02
C ASP A 82 -1.86 14.95 -24.83
N TRP A 83 -1.93 13.93 -23.97
CA TRP A 83 -2.77 13.94 -22.78
C TRP A 83 -2.26 14.92 -21.72
N SER A 84 -3.20 15.63 -21.08
CA SER A 84 -2.87 16.52 -19.97
C SER A 84 -2.45 15.72 -18.74
N VAL A 85 -1.33 16.12 -18.14
CA VAL A 85 -0.88 15.66 -16.81
C VAL A 85 -1.24 16.63 -15.68
N ASN A 86 -2.01 17.67 -16.00
CA ASN A 86 -2.56 18.61 -15.02
C ASN A 86 -4.07 18.37 -14.88
N CYS A 87 -4.46 17.11 -14.62
CA CYS A 87 -5.86 16.71 -14.53
C CYS A 87 -6.20 16.18 -13.14
N MET A 88 -7.05 16.93 -12.43
CA MET A 88 -7.51 16.60 -11.09
C MET A 88 -9.03 16.66 -11.00
N SER A 89 -9.64 15.65 -10.35
CA SER A 89 -11.04 15.76 -9.90
C SER A 89 -11.09 15.99 -8.39
N PRO A 90 -11.69 17.12 -7.91
CA PRO A 90 -11.82 17.41 -6.49
C PRO A 90 -12.80 16.47 -5.76
N LYS A 91 -13.65 15.74 -6.51
CA LYS A 91 -14.65 14.81 -5.96
C LYS A 91 -14.04 13.45 -5.59
N SER A 92 -12.88 13.13 -6.15
CA SER A 92 -12.27 11.79 -6.12
C SER A 92 -12.15 11.20 -4.71
N LEU A 93 -11.61 11.98 -3.77
CA LEU A 93 -11.43 11.52 -2.39
C LEU A 93 -12.77 11.23 -1.72
N ARG A 94 -13.75 12.13 -1.85
CA ARG A 94 -15.10 11.92 -1.27
C ARG A 94 -15.76 10.66 -1.83
N VAL A 95 -15.73 10.48 -3.15
CA VAL A 95 -16.32 9.31 -3.81
C VAL A 95 -15.68 8.02 -3.30
N LEU A 96 -14.35 7.97 -3.23
CA LEU A 96 -13.64 6.77 -2.80
C LEU A 96 -13.78 6.54 -1.29
N HIS A 97 -13.79 7.60 -0.49
CA HIS A 97 -14.03 7.55 0.95
C HIS A 97 -15.39 6.91 1.26
N ASN A 98 -16.45 7.36 0.61
CA ASN A 98 -17.80 6.81 0.81
C ASN A 98 -17.92 5.32 0.43
N ARG A 99 -17.01 4.81 -0.42
CA ARG A 99 -17.05 3.44 -0.94
C ARG A 99 -16.08 2.49 -0.26
N CYS A 100 -14.94 2.97 0.23
CA CYS A 100 -13.83 2.14 0.68
C CYS A 100 -13.37 2.39 2.11
N GLN A 101 -13.66 3.57 2.67
CA GLN A 101 -13.17 3.91 4.00
C GLN A 101 -13.67 2.89 5.03
N TYR A 102 -12.75 2.43 5.89
CA TYR A 102 -13.01 1.44 6.95
C TYR A 102 -13.60 0.11 6.46
N GLN A 103 -13.36 -0.25 5.20
CA GLN A 103 -13.60 -1.60 4.71
C GLN A 103 -12.28 -2.37 4.67
N ARG A 104 -12.32 -3.69 4.80
CA ARG A 104 -11.13 -4.54 4.56
C ARG A 104 -10.81 -4.65 3.07
N ASN A 105 -11.86 -4.79 2.26
CA ASN A 105 -11.80 -4.99 0.81
C ASN A 105 -12.68 -3.97 0.10
N CYS A 106 -12.13 -3.25 -0.87
CA CYS A 106 -12.88 -2.32 -1.70
C CYS A 106 -12.64 -2.57 -3.19
N ILE A 107 -13.72 -2.63 -3.96
CA ILE A 107 -13.72 -2.83 -5.41
C ILE A 107 -14.56 -1.73 -6.05
N VAL A 108 -13.95 -0.90 -6.90
CA VAL A 108 -14.62 0.25 -7.52
C VAL A 108 -14.34 0.31 -9.02
N ARG A 109 -15.41 0.43 -9.83
CA ARG A 109 -15.26 0.65 -11.27
C ARG A 109 -14.78 2.08 -11.55
N VAL A 110 -13.81 2.23 -12.44
CA VAL A 110 -13.17 3.52 -12.72
C VAL A 110 -13.75 4.12 -14.00
N ASN A 111 -14.73 5.02 -13.86
CA ASN A 111 -15.35 5.73 -14.98
C ASN A 111 -15.96 7.07 -14.53
N ASN A 112 -16.35 7.89 -15.50
CA ASN A 112 -16.95 9.22 -15.28
C ASN A 112 -18.27 9.16 -14.48
N GLU A 113 -19.04 8.08 -14.58
CA GLU A 113 -20.29 7.90 -13.85
C GLU A 113 -20.04 7.75 -12.34
N VAL A 114 -19.12 6.86 -11.96
CA VAL A 114 -18.79 6.59 -10.55
C VAL A 114 -18.12 7.78 -9.89
N PHE A 115 -17.24 8.47 -10.61
CA PHE A 115 -16.50 9.63 -10.11
C PHE A 115 -17.20 10.97 -10.35
N GLU A 116 -18.47 10.92 -10.78
CA GLU A 116 -19.38 12.07 -10.88
C GLU A 116 -18.87 13.20 -11.81
N GLY A 117 -18.31 12.82 -12.96
CA GLY A 117 -17.92 13.74 -14.04
C GLY A 117 -16.58 13.41 -14.70
N ASP A 118 -16.32 14.06 -15.83
CA ASP A 118 -15.03 14.04 -16.52
C ASP A 118 -14.22 15.30 -16.20
N PRO A 119 -13.14 15.23 -15.40
CA PRO A 119 -12.30 16.39 -15.08
C PRO A 119 -11.41 16.87 -16.23
N CYS A 120 -11.19 16.05 -17.27
CA CYS A 120 -10.33 16.41 -18.40
C CYS A 120 -10.74 15.65 -19.67
N PRO A 121 -11.76 16.12 -20.40
CA PRO A 121 -12.18 15.54 -21.67
C PRO A 121 -11.01 15.41 -22.65
N GLY A 122 -10.96 14.29 -23.39
CA GLY A 122 -9.88 13.98 -24.33
C GLY A 122 -8.60 13.42 -23.70
N THR A 123 -8.48 13.44 -22.36
CA THR A 123 -7.41 12.78 -21.62
C THR A 123 -7.90 11.47 -21.04
N LYS A 124 -7.19 10.36 -21.32
CA LYS A 124 -7.49 9.07 -20.71
C LYS A 124 -7.05 9.08 -19.25
N LYS A 125 -7.96 8.86 -18.31
CA LYS A 125 -7.71 9.03 -16.87
C LYS A 125 -7.29 7.72 -16.20
N TYR A 126 -6.86 7.82 -14.96
CA TYR A 126 -6.74 6.72 -14.01
C TYR A 126 -7.13 7.23 -12.61
N ILE A 127 -7.54 6.31 -11.73
CA ILE A 127 -7.62 6.58 -10.29
C ILE A 127 -6.25 6.29 -9.67
N GLU A 128 -5.74 7.23 -8.89
CA GLU A 128 -4.60 7.06 -8.00
C GLU A 128 -5.11 7.27 -6.57
N ALA A 129 -5.01 6.24 -5.73
CA ALA A 129 -5.50 6.25 -4.36
C ALA A 129 -4.37 5.93 -3.40
N HIS A 130 -4.15 6.81 -2.43
CA HIS A 130 -3.21 6.60 -1.34
C HIS A 130 -3.97 6.26 -0.08
N TYR A 131 -3.53 5.20 0.58
CA TYR A 131 -4.18 4.66 1.76
C TYR A 131 -3.14 4.04 2.69
N SER A 132 -3.59 3.72 3.89
CA SER A 132 -2.91 2.78 4.78
C SER A 132 -3.91 1.75 5.28
N CYS A 133 -3.41 0.60 5.70
CA CYS A 133 -4.19 -0.38 6.45
C CYS A 133 -3.97 -0.16 7.95
N VAL A 134 -5.04 -0.07 8.73
CA VAL A 134 -5.00 0.21 10.18
C VAL A 134 -5.82 -0.83 10.94
N GLY A 135 -5.27 -1.38 12.02
CA GLY A 135 -5.90 -2.37 12.90
C GLY A 135 -5.89 -1.94 14.36
#